data_AF-A0A945FHT1-F1
#
_entry.id   AF-A0A945FHT1-F1
#
_cell.length_a   1.000
_cell.length_b   1.000
_cell.length_c   1.000
_cell.angle_alpha   90.00
_cell.angle_beta   90.00
_cell.angle_gamma   90.00
#
_symmetry.space_group_name_H-M   'P 1'
#
loop_
_entity.id
_entity.type
_entity.pdbx_description
1 polymer ?
#
loop_
_entity_poly.entity_id
_entity_poly.type
_entity_poly.pdbx_seq_one_letter_code
_entity_poly.pdbx_strand_id
1 'polypeptide(L)'
;MFNSLFVYTIIGLIIFIGLGGAGYRLWFRRSTQLVQLAPNATVSLGIFGTFVGVYIGLKGFDVQDISASIPLLLDGLKTAFMTSIWGIAVSIGLRL
;
A
#
# COMPACT_ATOMS: atom_id res chain seq x y z
N MET A 1 12.22 -10.67 -12.63
CA MET A 1 11.15 -11.64 -12.91
C MET A 1 10.13 -11.53 -11.77
N PHE A 2 9.04 -10.78 -11.97
CA PHE A 2 8.01 -10.65 -10.93
C PHE A 2 7.44 -12.05 -10.65
N ASN A 3 7.60 -12.53 -9.41
CA ASN A 3 7.14 -13.86 -9.04
C ASN A 3 5.61 -13.86 -9.15
N SER A 4 5.03 -14.79 -9.92
CA SER A 4 3.58 -14.91 -10.10
C SER A 4 2.84 -14.98 -8.75
N LEU A 5 3.50 -15.56 -7.74
CA LEU A 5 3.09 -15.62 -6.34
C LEU A 5 2.83 -14.25 -5.68
N PHE A 6 3.58 -13.22 -6.08
CA PHE A 6 3.42 -11.85 -5.60
C PHE A 6 2.18 -11.16 -6.22
N VAL A 7 1.90 -11.45 -7.49
CA VAL A 7 0.73 -10.93 -8.18
C VAL A 7 -0.54 -11.57 -7.62
N TYR A 8 -0.53 -12.88 -7.36
CA TYR A 8 -1.68 -13.58 -6.77
C TYR A 8 -2.00 -13.13 -5.34
N THR A 9 -1.00 -12.78 -4.53
CA THR A 9 -1.24 -12.24 -3.18
C THR A 9 -1.88 -10.86 -3.20
N ILE A 10 -1.46 -9.98 -4.12
CA ILE A 10 -2.09 -8.66 -4.30
C ILE A 10 -3.54 -8.80 -4.78
N ILE A 11 -3.78 -9.63 -5.80
CA ILE A 11 -5.13 -9.86 -6.34
C ILE A 11 -6.04 -10.46 -5.25
N GLY A 12 -5.56 -11.47 -4.51
CA GLY A 12 -6.31 -12.10 -3.44
C GLY A 12 -6.71 -11.13 -2.33
N LEU A 13 -5.83 -10.19 -1.97
CA LEU A 13 -6.14 -9.20 -0.94
C LEU A 13 -7.06 -8.08 -1.42
N ILE A 14 -6.98 -7.67 -2.69
CA ILE A 14 -7.96 -6.75 -3.29
C ILE A 14 -9.36 -7.37 -3.26
N ILE A 15 -9.48 -8.65 -3.61
CA ILE A 15 -10.74 -9.39 -3.56
C ILE A 15 -11.25 -9.53 -2.12
N PHE A 16 -10.36 -9.83 -1.16
CA PHE A 16 -10.72 -9.96 0.26
C PHE A 16 -11.20 -8.63 0.86
N ILE A 17 -10.55 -7.51 0.52
CA ILE A 17 -10.99 -6.17 0.94
C ILE A 17 -12.32 -5.80 0.29
N GLY A 18 -12.51 -6.09 -1.00
CA GLY A 18 -13.75 -5.83 -1.72
C GLY A 18 -14.96 -6.60 -1.15
N LEU A 19 -14.77 -7.90 -0.87
CA LEU A 19 -15.79 -8.75 -0.23
C LEU A 19 -16.01 -8.37 1.24
N GLY A 20 -14.92 -8.04 1.95
CA GLY A 20 -14.96 -7.58 3.34
C GLY A 20 -15.69 -6.25 3.51
N GLY A 21 -15.52 -5.29 2.60
CA GLY A 21 -16.16 -3.97 2.64
C GLY A 21 -17.70 -4.05 2.71
N ALA A 22 -18.30 -4.98 1.97
CA ALA A 22 -19.75 -5.25 2.05
C ALA A 22 -20.18 -5.81 3.42
N GLY A 23 -19.34 -6.64 4.06
CA GLY A 23 -19.56 -7.13 5.41
C GLY A 23 -19.33 -6.07 6.50
N TYR A 24 -18.33 -5.20 6.32
CA TYR A 24 -18.04 -4.08 7.20
C TYR A 24 -19.19 -3.05 7.22
N ARG A 25 -19.88 -2.82 6.09
CA ARG A 25 -21.10 -1.99 6.04
C ARG A 25 -22.22 -2.47 6.95
N LEU A 26 -22.40 -3.79 7.06
CA LEU A 26 -23.46 -4.38 7.91
C LEU A 26 -23.10 -4.32 9.40
N TRP A 27 -21.81 -4.39 9.74
CA TRP A 27 -21.32 -4.31 11.12
C TRP A 27 -21.19 -2.87 11.64
N PHE A 28 -20.76 -1.92 10.80
CA PHE A 28 -20.41 -0.56 11.20
C PHE A 28 -21.57 0.45 11.03
N ARG A 29 -22.72 0.17 11.66
CA ARG A 29 -23.95 0.99 11.54
C ARG A 29 -24.04 2.15 12.55
N ARG A 30 -22.94 2.60 13.18
CA ARG A 30 -23.04 3.46 14.39
C ARG A 30 -22.16 4.71 14.50
N SER A 31 -21.35 5.11 13.51
CA SER A 31 -20.60 6.39 13.60
C SER A 31 -20.26 6.99 12.24
N THR A 32 -21.06 7.96 11.79
CA THR A 32 -20.95 8.63 10.49
C THR A 32 -19.73 9.54 10.34
N GLN A 33 -19.14 10.05 11.43
CA GLN A 33 -18.00 10.99 11.36
C GLN A 33 -16.64 10.30 11.19
N LEU A 34 -16.40 9.17 11.86
CA LEU A 34 -15.13 8.44 11.75
C LEU A 34 -14.95 7.77 10.39
N VAL A 35 -16.06 7.28 9.80
CA VAL A 35 -16.06 6.70 8.44
C VAL A 35 -15.77 7.76 7.37
N GLN A 36 -16.08 9.04 7.61
CA GLN A 36 -15.77 10.11 6.66
C GLN A 36 -14.28 10.51 6.68
N LEU A 37 -13.60 10.39 7.83
CA LEU A 37 -12.19 10.78 7.99
C LEU A 37 -11.21 9.61 7.76
N ALA A 38 -11.64 8.36 8.03
CA ALA A 38 -10.80 7.17 7.90
C ALA A 38 -10.22 6.94 6.49
N PRO A 39 -10.95 7.15 5.38
CA PRO A 39 -10.40 6.97 4.03
C PRO A 39 -9.24 7.93 3.74
N ASN A 40 -9.34 9.18 4.21
CA ASN A 40 -8.30 10.19 4.00
C ASN A 40 -7.05 9.87 4.81
N ALA A 41 -7.20 9.51 6.09
CA ALA A 41 -6.09 9.09 6.93
C ALA A 41 -5.35 7.86 6.36
N THR A 42 -6.10 6.92 5.78
CA THR A 42 -5.55 5.71 5.16
C THR A 42 -4.73 6.02 3.90
N VAL A 43 -5.18 6.97 3.07
CA VAL A 43 -4.40 7.44 1.91
C VAL A 43 -3.12 8.13 2.38
N SER A 44 -3.20 8.99 3.40
CA SER A 44 -2.02 9.61 4.00
C SER A 44 -1.02 8.59 4.56
N LEU A 45 -1.51 7.49 5.15
CA LEU A 45 -0.66 6.36 5.56
C LEU A 45 -0.01 5.65 4.37
N GLY A 46 -0.72 5.49 3.25
CA GLY A 46 -0.16 4.97 2.00
C GLY A 46 0.96 5.85 1.45
N ILE A 47 0.78 7.18 1.47
CA ILE A 47 1.81 8.16 1.10
C ILE A 47 3.00 8.08 2.07
N PHE A 48 2.75 7.98 3.38
CA PHE A 48 3.83 7.77 4.36
C PHE A 48 4.65 6.50 4.07
N GLY A 49 3.97 5.39 3.74
CA GLY A 49 4.62 4.15 3.31
C GLY A 49 5.50 4.34 2.07
N THR A 50 5.11 5.19 1.12
CA THR A 50 5.95 5.50 -0.04
C THR A 50 7.25 6.18 0.35
N PHE A 51 7.20 7.16 1.26
CA PHE A 51 8.39 7.83 1.76
C PHE A 51 9.31 6.88 2.53
N VAL A 52 8.74 5.98 3.33
CA VAL A 52 9.51 4.95 4.04
C VAL A 52 10.18 3.97 3.07
N GLY A 53 9.47 3.50 2.04
CA GLY A 53 10.04 2.58 1.06
C GLY A 53 11.18 3.21 0.25
N VAL A 54 11.03 4.48 -0.14
CA VAL A 54 12.09 5.25 -0.80
C VAL A 54 13.27 5.44 0.14
N TYR A 55 13.04 5.80 1.41
CA TYR A 55 14.11 5.92 2.42
C TYR A 55 14.89 4.62 2.59
N ILE A 56 14.20 3.47 2.64
CA ILE A 56 14.84 2.15 2.73
C ILE A 56 15.65 1.84 1.46
N GLY A 57 15.13 2.15 0.27
CA GLY A 57 15.85 1.95 -1.00
C GLY A 57 17.09 2.83 -1.15
N LEU A 58 17.10 4.00 -0.50
CA LEU A 58 18.25 4.90 -0.45
C LEU A 58 19.24 4.54 0.67
N LYS A 59 18.80 3.75 1.67
CA LYS A 59 19.61 3.33 2.81
C LYS A 59 20.64 2.29 2.34
N GLY A 60 21.78 2.76 1.87
CA GLY A 60 22.85 1.94 1.29
C GLY A 60 23.08 2.20 -0.19
N PHE A 61 22.45 3.21 -0.77
CA PHE A 61 22.74 3.64 -2.13
C PHE A 61 24.07 4.39 -2.17
N ASP A 62 25.04 3.82 -2.90
CA ASP A 62 26.31 4.48 -3.18
C ASP A 62 26.29 5.04 -4.61
N VAL A 63 26.51 6.35 -4.72
CA VAL A 63 26.58 7.06 -6.00
C VAL A 63 27.84 6.71 -6.79
N GLN A 64 28.88 6.19 -6.12
CA GLN A 64 30.13 5.76 -6.75
C GLN A 64 30.04 4.34 -7.34
N ASP A 65 29.13 3.50 -6.81
CA ASP A 65 28.82 2.16 -7.35
C ASP A 65 27.33 2.02 -7.67
N ILE A 66 26.93 2.70 -8.73
CA ILE A 66 25.54 2.72 -9.22
C ILE A 66 25.07 1.32 -9.64
N SER A 67 25.97 0.49 -10.17
CA SER A 67 25.66 -0.86 -10.64
C SER A 67 25.19 -1.77 -9.51
N ALA A 68 25.82 -1.67 -8.34
CA ALA A 68 25.40 -2.38 -7.13
C ALA A 68 24.18 -1.74 -6.45
N SER A 69 23.99 -0.42 -6.63
CA SER A 69 23.01 0.36 -5.88
C SER A 69 21.63 0.47 -6.55
N ILE A 70 21.54 0.35 -7.88
CA ILE A 70 20.25 0.34 -8.61
C ILE A 70 19.31 -0.77 -8.13
N PRO A 71 19.74 -2.04 -7.96
CA PRO A 71 18.85 -3.10 -7.50
C PRO A 71 18.23 -2.82 -6.13
N LEU A 72 19.02 -2.28 -5.19
CA LEU A 72 18.55 -1.92 -3.84
C LEU A 72 17.49 -0.82 -3.88
N LEU A 73 17.73 0.20 -4.71
CA LEU A 73 16.84 1.33 -4.87
C LEU A 73 15.53 0.92 -5.55
N LEU A 74 15.60 0.03 -6.55
CA LEU A 74 14.44 -0.56 -7.20
C LEU A 74 13.58 -1.41 -6.24
N ASP A 75 14.19 -2.12 -5.30
CA ASP A 75 13.44 -2.93 -4.32
C ASP A 75 12.76 -2.05 -3.26
N GLY A 76 13.43 -0.98 -2.81
CA GLY A 76 12.81 0.04 -1.96
C GLY A 76 11.65 0.75 -2.65
N LEU A 77 11.82 1.10 -3.93
CA LEU A 77 10.78 1.75 -4.74
C LEU A 77 9.61 0.80 -5.04
N LYS A 78 9.88 -0.48 -5.26
CA LYS A 78 8.86 -1.53 -5.36
C LYS A 78 8.02 -1.61 -4.07
N THR A 79 8.66 -1.57 -2.92
CA THR A 79 7.99 -1.57 -1.61
C THR A 79 7.18 -0.30 -1.40
N ALA A 80 7.74 0.86 -1.73
CA ALA A 80 7.04 2.15 -1.71
C ALA A 80 5.75 2.10 -2.55
N PHE A 81 5.83 1.60 -3.78
CA PHE A 81 4.68 1.50 -4.68
C PHE A 81 3.58 0.58 -4.12
N MET A 82 3.96 -0.52 -3.47
CA MET A 82 2.98 -1.43 -2.84
C MET A 82 2.19 -0.76 -1.72
N THR A 83 2.88 -0.03 -0.84
CA THR A 83 2.19 0.65 0.28
C THR A 83 1.15 1.66 -0.20
N SER A 84 1.36 2.30 -1.36
CA SER A 84 0.37 3.21 -1.95
C SER A 84 -0.85 2.46 -2.51
N ILE A 85 -0.64 1.34 -3.21
CA ILE A 85 -1.73 0.48 -3.72
C ILE A 85 -2.62 0.04 -2.57
N TRP A 86 -2.01 -0.37 -1.46
CA TRP A 86 -2.72 -0.77 -0.25
C TRP A 86 -3.51 0.36 0.39
N GLY A 87 -2.90 1.54 0.55
CA GLY A 87 -3.60 2.70 1.11
C GLY A 87 -4.81 3.12 0.28
N ILE A 88 -4.70 3.04 -1.05
CA ILE A 88 -5.80 3.36 -1.97
C ILE A 88 -6.87 2.27 -1.95
N ALA A 89 -6.49 0.98 -2.00
CA ALA A 89 -7.44 -0.13 -1.98
C ALA A 89 -8.30 -0.15 -0.71
N VAL A 90 -7.68 0.08 0.45
CA VAL A 90 -8.40 0.16 1.73
C VAL A 90 -9.28 1.43 1.79
N SER A 91 -8.80 2.56 1.28
CA SER A 91 -9.61 3.80 1.20
C SER A 91 -10.85 3.62 0.32
N ILE A 92 -10.71 2.93 -0.81
CA ILE A 92 -11.83 2.59 -1.69
C ILE A 92 -12.79 1.63 -1.00
N GLY A 93 -12.29 0.58 -0.33
CA GLY A 93 -13.12 -0.35 0.43
C GLY A 93 -13.89 0.30 1.59
N LEU A 94 -13.33 1.34 2.22
CA LEU A 94 -14.00 2.13 3.25
C LEU A 94 -15.06 3.09 2.67
N ARG A 95 -14.91 3.52 1.41
CA ARG A 95 -15.83 4.42 0.72
C ARG A 95 -16.98 3.67 0.00
N LEU A 96 -16.71 2.46 -0.49
CA LEU A 96 -17.67 1.57 -1.16
C LEU A 96 -18.60 0.84 -0.20
#